data_AF-A0A356D7M5-F1
#
_entry.id   AF-A0A356D7M5-F1
#
_cell.length_a   1.000
_cell.length_b   1.000
_cell.length_c   1.000
_cell.angle_alpha   90.00
_cell.angle_beta   90.00
_cell.angle_gamma   90.00
#
_symmetry.space_group_name_H-M   'P 1'
#
loop_
_entity.id
_entity.type
_entity.pdbx_description
1 polymer ?
#
loop_
_entity_poly.entity_id
_entity_poly.type
_entity_poly.pdbx_seq_one_letter_code
_entity_poly.pdbx_strand_id
1 'polypeptide(L)'
;MLLVSTLLLSGCNLIRSERAFDCSIDQSFNEISRERNGLFTFPTAATTARVYLIDNTLHIMKFDGGDYTGYTMTKNEQQRQVESIKDFKVMISKGDLYYDDGRAIEVFSPEQNTVGFYYVDPKTGKADSIQYLTECQRRETELELHSHKDHNHDDDDHNP
;
A
#
# COMPACT_ATOMS: atom_id res chain seq x y z
N MET A 1 -20.82 -46.42 -9.26
CA MET A 1 -19.55 -46.03 -8.60
C MET A 1 -19.16 -44.66 -9.13
N LEU A 2 -19.11 -43.67 -8.24
CA LEU A 2 -18.76 -42.27 -8.55
C LEU A 2 -17.29 -42.16 -8.98
N LEU A 3 -17.04 -41.33 -9.98
CA LEU A 3 -15.72 -40.81 -10.34
C LEU A 3 -15.13 -39.99 -9.17
N VAL A 4 -13.83 -40.16 -8.91
CA VAL A 4 -13.04 -39.16 -8.20
C VAL A 4 -11.83 -38.82 -9.08
N SER A 5 -11.99 -37.77 -9.87
CA SER A 5 -10.86 -37.10 -10.52
C SER A 5 -10.18 -36.22 -9.46
N THR A 6 -9.02 -36.65 -8.96
CA THR A 6 -8.16 -35.81 -8.12
C THR A 6 -7.56 -34.69 -8.98
N LEU A 7 -8.17 -33.50 -8.93
CA LEU A 7 -7.49 -32.27 -9.31
C LEU A 7 -6.42 -31.95 -8.27
N LEU A 8 -5.16 -32.17 -8.63
CA LEU A 8 -4.02 -31.61 -7.91
C LEU A 8 -3.88 -30.14 -8.33
N LEU A 9 -4.50 -29.23 -7.58
CA LEU A 9 -4.17 -27.80 -7.63
C LEU A 9 -2.88 -27.57 -6.85
N SER A 10 -1.74 -27.94 -7.42
CA SER A 10 -0.43 -27.47 -6.96
C SER A 10 -0.19 -26.08 -7.55
N GLY A 11 -0.68 -25.06 -6.85
CA GLY A 11 -0.54 -23.66 -7.23
C GLY A 11 -0.27 -22.77 -6.02
N CYS A 12 0.73 -23.10 -5.20
CA CYS A 12 1.30 -22.09 -4.31
C CYS A 12 2.24 -21.21 -5.15
N ASN A 13 1.67 -20.21 -5.83
CA ASN A 13 2.47 -19.08 -6.29
C ASN A 13 2.89 -18.32 -5.03
N LEU A 14 4.11 -18.60 -4.54
CA LEU A 14 4.82 -17.65 -3.70
C LEU A 14 4.90 -16.35 -4.49
N ILE A 15 4.06 -15.37 -4.14
CA ILE A 15 4.28 -13.99 -4.58
C ILE A 15 5.51 -13.55 -3.80
N ARG A 16 6.66 -13.76 -4.43
CA ARG A 16 7.92 -13.22 -3.94
C ARG A 16 7.75 -11.71 -3.99
N SER A 17 7.50 -11.07 -2.85
CA SER A 17 7.57 -9.61 -2.77
C SER A 17 8.98 -9.22 -3.18
N GLU A 18 9.13 -8.70 -4.41
CA GLU A 18 10.46 -8.39 -4.94
C GLU A 18 11.15 -7.31 -4.08
N ARG A 19 10.36 -6.46 -3.39
CA ARG A 19 10.86 -5.31 -2.62
C ARG A 19 9.91 -4.97 -1.46
N ALA A 20 10.30 -5.32 -0.23
CA ALA A 20 9.68 -4.84 1.00
C ALA A 20 10.53 -3.73 1.62
N PHE A 21 9.90 -2.77 2.30
CA PHE A 21 10.54 -1.62 2.92
C PHE A 21 9.93 -1.38 4.30
N ASP A 22 10.79 -1.14 5.30
CA ASP A 22 10.34 -0.51 6.55
C ASP A 22 10.61 1.00 6.41
N CYS A 23 9.56 1.81 6.57
CA CYS A 23 9.64 3.26 6.44
C CYS A 23 9.24 3.95 7.74
N SER A 24 9.82 5.12 8.00
CA SER A 24 9.39 6.05 9.04
C SER A 24 8.13 6.80 8.59
N ILE A 25 7.14 6.95 9.48
CA ILE A 25 5.93 7.72 9.21
C ILE A 25 6.18 9.18 9.58
N ASP A 26 5.98 10.09 8.62
CA ASP A 26 5.96 11.53 8.92
C ASP A 26 4.66 11.88 9.66
N GLN A 27 4.77 12.10 10.97
CA GLN A 27 3.62 12.35 11.83
C GLN A 27 2.92 13.67 11.49
N SER A 28 3.62 14.68 10.97
CA SER A 28 3.00 15.94 10.62
C SER A 28 2.01 15.77 9.46
N PHE A 29 2.36 14.97 8.44
CA PHE A 29 1.41 14.65 7.37
C PHE A 29 0.28 13.72 7.82
N ASN A 30 0.58 12.77 8.71
CA ASN A 30 -0.44 11.90 9.28
C ASN A 30 -1.47 12.71 10.11
N GLU A 31 -1.03 13.67 10.91
CA GLU A 31 -1.88 14.58 11.68
C GLU A 31 -2.75 15.45 10.77
N ILE A 32 -2.18 16.04 9.71
CA ILE A 32 -2.96 16.82 8.73
C ILE A 32 -4.08 15.97 8.12
N SER A 33 -3.78 14.72 7.76
CA SER A 33 -4.80 13.80 7.23
C SER A 33 -5.91 13.53 8.23
N ARG A 34 -5.58 13.35 9.51
CA ARG A 34 -6.56 13.16 10.57
C ARG A 34 -7.45 14.39 10.75
N GLU A 35 -6.86 15.58 10.79
CA GLU A 35 -7.59 16.85 10.91
C GLU A 35 -8.57 17.08 9.75
N ARG A 36 -8.22 16.60 8.55
CA ARG A 36 -9.03 16.73 7.33
C ARG A 36 -10.01 15.59 7.14
N ASN A 37 -10.09 14.63 8.07
CA ASN A 37 -10.88 13.41 7.93
C ASN A 37 -10.53 12.63 6.65
N GLY A 38 -9.24 12.48 6.38
CA GLY A 38 -8.71 11.70 5.28
C GLY A 38 -9.17 10.23 5.35
N LEU A 39 -9.19 9.59 4.18
CA LEU A 39 -9.63 8.22 3.97
C LEU A 39 -8.72 7.18 4.65
N PHE A 40 -7.45 7.52 4.84
CA PHE A 40 -6.46 6.66 5.47
C PHE A 40 -5.51 7.48 6.34
N THR A 41 -5.29 6.99 7.55
CA THR A 41 -4.38 7.57 8.54
C THR A 41 -3.70 6.44 9.30
N PHE A 42 -2.44 6.60 9.70
CA PHE A 42 -1.82 5.63 10.58
C PHE A 42 -2.30 5.82 12.03
N PRO A 43 -2.32 4.75 12.84
CA PRO A 43 -2.51 4.87 14.28
C PRO A 43 -1.54 5.91 14.85
N THR A 44 -2.01 6.77 15.76
CA THR A 44 -1.20 7.89 16.30
C THR A 44 0.08 7.44 17.02
N ALA A 45 0.11 6.22 17.54
CA ALA A 45 1.30 5.64 18.17
C ALA A 45 2.26 4.95 17.17
N ALA A 46 1.85 4.75 15.92
CA ALA A 46 2.68 4.10 14.91
C ALA A 46 3.73 5.08 14.39
N THR A 47 5.00 4.73 14.56
CA THR A 47 6.15 5.52 14.07
C THR A 47 6.72 4.98 12.77
N THR A 48 6.39 3.74 12.41
CA THR A 48 6.88 3.06 11.21
C THR A 48 5.77 2.31 10.51
N ALA A 49 5.91 2.16 9.19
CA ALA A 49 5.03 1.38 8.35
C ALA A 49 5.84 0.42 7.48
N ARG A 50 5.28 -0.76 7.19
CA ARG A 50 5.85 -1.68 6.21
C ARG A 50 5.15 -1.51 4.88
N VAL A 51 5.95 -1.33 3.83
CA VAL A 51 5.51 -1.11 2.45
C VAL A 51 6.04 -2.26 1.59
N TYR A 52 5.19 -2.84 0.77
CA TYR A 52 5.57 -3.81 -0.24
C TYR A 52 5.34 -3.21 -1.63
N LEU A 53 6.26 -3.47 -2.54
CA LEU A 53 6.13 -3.08 -3.94
C LEU A 53 6.07 -4.35 -4.79
N ILE A 54 4.87 -4.71 -5.25
CA ILE A 54 4.57 -5.92 -6.01
C ILE A 54 3.99 -5.49 -7.35
N ASP A 55 4.60 -5.89 -8.46
CA ASP A 55 4.19 -5.49 -9.82
C ASP A 55 4.00 -3.96 -9.95
N ASN A 56 4.91 -3.20 -9.35
CA ASN A 56 4.88 -1.73 -9.23
C ASN A 56 3.62 -1.16 -8.56
N THR A 57 2.91 -1.96 -7.78
CA THR A 57 1.79 -1.54 -6.93
C THR A 57 2.24 -1.51 -5.47
N LEU A 58 1.88 -0.45 -4.75
CA LEU A 58 2.20 -0.30 -3.33
C LEU A 58 1.16 -1.04 -2.48
N HIS A 59 1.62 -1.82 -1.52
CA HIS A 59 0.79 -2.40 -0.47
C HIS A 59 1.34 -1.96 0.89
N ILE A 60 0.51 -1.35 1.71
CA ILE A 60 0.92 -0.86 3.03
C ILE A 60 0.00 -1.46 4.07
N MET A 61 0.58 -1.97 5.14
CA MET A 61 -0.19 -2.59 6.20
C MET A 61 -0.45 -1.60 7.34
N LYS A 62 -1.53 -1.85 8.09
CA LYS A 62 -1.83 -1.21 9.38
C LYS A 62 -2.19 0.29 9.34
N PHE A 63 -2.94 0.73 8.33
CA PHE A 63 -3.69 1.99 8.50
C PHE A 63 -4.83 1.82 9.50
N ASP A 64 -5.24 2.91 10.15
CA ASP A 64 -6.54 3.01 10.81
C ASP A 64 -7.62 2.79 9.74
N GLY A 65 -8.23 1.60 9.71
CA GLY A 65 -9.22 1.20 8.71
C GLY A 65 -8.82 0.00 7.84
N GLY A 66 -7.60 -0.52 7.98
CA GLY A 66 -7.15 -1.75 7.32
C GLY A 66 -5.87 -1.58 6.52
N ASP A 67 -5.59 -2.55 5.65
CA ASP A 67 -4.44 -2.50 4.76
C ASP A 67 -4.79 -1.72 3.49
N TYR A 68 -3.80 -1.03 2.93
CA TYR A 68 -3.91 -0.27 1.70
C TYR A 68 -3.30 -1.03 0.53
N THR A 69 -4.02 -1.06 -0.59
CA THR A 69 -3.49 -1.48 -1.89
C THR A 69 -3.68 -0.33 -2.86
N GLY A 70 -2.56 0.17 -3.38
CA GLY A 70 -2.51 1.31 -4.26
C GLY A 70 -2.75 0.96 -5.72
N TYR A 71 -2.23 1.80 -6.60
CA TYR A 71 -2.36 1.66 -8.05
C TYR A 71 -1.07 1.14 -8.66
N THR A 72 -1.19 0.50 -9.83
CA THR A 72 0.00 0.14 -10.61
C THR A 72 0.69 1.40 -11.12
N MET A 73 1.92 1.61 -10.67
CA MET A 73 2.72 2.79 -11.00
C MET A 73 3.57 2.58 -12.25
N THR A 74 3.93 3.69 -12.87
CA THR A 74 4.84 3.74 -14.03
C THR A 74 6.08 4.53 -13.70
N LYS A 75 7.20 4.21 -14.34
CA LYS A 75 8.45 4.96 -14.14
C LYS A 75 8.37 6.31 -14.83
N ASN A 76 8.74 7.35 -14.09
CA ASN A 76 8.78 8.71 -14.59
C ASN A 76 10.08 8.98 -15.35
N GLU A 77 9.98 9.50 -16.57
CA GLU A 77 11.13 9.72 -17.45
C GLU A 77 11.74 11.13 -17.31
N GLN A 78 11.01 12.06 -16.70
CA GLN A 78 11.41 13.46 -16.57
C GLN A 78 10.88 14.08 -15.29
N GLN A 79 11.62 15.01 -14.70
CA GLN A 79 11.12 15.73 -13.53
C GLN A 79 9.83 16.50 -13.87
N ARG A 80 8.80 16.37 -13.02
CA ARG A 80 7.53 17.09 -13.16
C ARG A 80 6.97 17.48 -11.79
N GLN A 81 6.18 18.56 -11.78
CA GLN A 81 5.35 18.92 -10.64
C GLN A 81 3.96 18.33 -10.82
N VAL A 82 3.32 17.94 -9.71
CA VAL A 82 1.90 17.55 -9.69
C VAL A 82 1.07 18.82 -9.54
N GLU A 83 0.25 19.14 -10.55
CA GLU A 83 -0.54 20.38 -10.56
C GLU A 83 -1.91 20.24 -9.87
N SER A 84 -2.40 19.01 -9.69
CA SER A 84 -3.68 18.73 -9.02
C SER A 84 -3.67 19.06 -7.53
N ILE A 85 -2.49 19.03 -6.89
CA ILE A 85 -2.29 19.34 -5.48
C ILE A 85 -1.92 20.82 -5.33
N LYS A 86 -2.77 21.60 -4.66
CA LYS A 86 -2.61 23.06 -4.52
C LYS A 86 -1.99 23.51 -3.21
N ASP A 87 -2.04 22.66 -2.19
CA ASP A 87 -1.58 22.94 -0.83
C ASP A 87 -0.17 22.44 -0.54
N PHE A 88 0.35 21.51 -1.35
CA PHE A 88 1.71 21.01 -1.25
C PHE A 88 2.39 21.03 -2.62
N LYS A 89 3.68 21.35 -2.62
CA LYS A 89 4.51 21.21 -3.81
C LYS A 89 5.02 19.77 -3.90
N VAL A 90 4.35 18.95 -4.70
CA VAL A 90 4.77 17.57 -4.95
C VAL A 90 5.54 17.50 -6.26
N MET A 91 6.78 17.04 -6.17
CA MET A 91 7.68 16.84 -7.29
C MET A 91 7.88 15.35 -7.52
N ILE A 92 7.74 14.91 -8.77
CA ILE A 92 8.06 13.56 -9.20
C ILE A 92 9.36 13.66 -9.98
N SER A 93 10.41 13.03 -9.48
CA SER A 93 11.75 13.06 -10.06
C SER A 93 11.85 12.08 -11.23
N LYS A 94 12.83 12.28 -12.11
CA LYS A 94 13.17 11.28 -13.12
C LYS A 94 13.62 10.00 -12.40
N GLY A 95 13.03 8.87 -12.75
CA GLY A 95 13.34 7.57 -12.17
C GLY A 95 12.38 7.12 -11.06
N ASP A 96 11.58 8.03 -10.49
CA ASP A 96 10.54 7.68 -9.53
C ASP A 96 9.46 6.82 -10.19
N LEU A 97 8.83 5.93 -9.42
CA LEU A 97 7.58 5.31 -9.83
C LEU A 97 6.43 6.20 -9.38
N TYR A 98 5.42 6.36 -10.22
CA TYR A 98 4.25 7.14 -9.87
C TYR A 98 2.96 6.65 -10.52
N TYR A 99 1.85 7.00 -9.87
CA TYR A 99 0.51 6.99 -10.40
C TYR A 99 -0.12 8.37 -10.16
N ASP A 100 -0.90 8.87 -11.11
CA ASP A 100 -1.57 10.17 -11.03
C ASP A 100 -2.80 10.16 -11.97
N ASP A 101 -4.01 10.13 -11.39
CA ASP A 101 -5.28 10.33 -12.11
C ASP A 101 -5.92 11.71 -11.82
N GLY A 102 -5.17 12.61 -11.20
CA GLY A 102 -5.64 13.91 -10.73
C GLY A 102 -6.40 13.89 -9.40
N ARG A 103 -6.82 12.73 -8.90
CA ARG A 103 -7.45 12.56 -7.58
C ARG A 103 -6.58 11.78 -6.62
N ALA A 104 -6.04 10.65 -7.07
CA ALA A 104 -5.08 9.86 -6.34
C ALA A 104 -3.71 10.03 -6.99
N ILE A 105 -2.72 10.38 -6.17
CA ILE A 105 -1.33 10.52 -6.57
C ILE A 105 -0.50 9.66 -5.64
N GLU A 106 0.25 8.74 -6.21
CA GLU A 106 1.19 7.88 -5.49
C GLU A 106 2.57 8.07 -6.09
N VAL A 107 3.58 8.18 -5.23
CA VAL A 107 4.96 8.35 -5.64
C VAL A 107 5.82 7.43 -4.78
N PHE A 108 6.61 6.59 -5.43
CA PHE A 108 7.71 5.90 -4.79
C PHE A 108 9.02 6.41 -5.38
N SER A 109 9.87 7.01 -4.54
CA SER A 109 11.18 7.51 -4.94
C SER A 109 12.28 6.60 -4.38
N PRO A 110 12.86 5.71 -5.21
CA PRO A 110 13.96 4.85 -4.77
C PRO A 110 15.21 5.63 -4.37
N GLU A 111 15.50 6.74 -5.06
CA GLU A 111 16.68 7.56 -4.79
C GLU A 111 16.55 8.32 -3.47
N GLN A 112 15.36 8.84 -3.18
CA GLN A 112 15.09 9.59 -1.95
C GLN A 112 14.71 8.68 -0.77
N ASN A 113 14.46 7.38 -1.02
CA ASN A 113 13.92 6.43 -0.05
C ASN A 113 12.61 6.93 0.59
N THR A 114 11.69 7.44 -0.25
CA THR A 114 10.42 7.98 0.20
C THR A 114 9.24 7.36 -0.53
N VAL A 115 8.09 7.39 0.13
CA VAL A 115 6.80 7.04 -0.48
C VAL A 115 5.79 8.14 -0.12
N GLY A 116 5.08 8.66 -1.11
CA GLY A 116 4.04 9.68 -0.93
C GLY A 116 2.70 9.21 -1.47
N PHE A 117 1.63 9.48 -0.73
CA PHE A 117 0.25 9.20 -1.12
C PHE A 117 -0.60 10.44 -0.88
N TYR A 118 -1.32 10.86 -1.90
CA TYR A 118 -2.15 12.07 -1.85
C TYR A 118 -3.50 11.76 -2.46
N TYR A 119 -4.56 11.94 -1.69
CA TYR A 119 -5.93 11.93 -2.19
C TYR A 119 -6.49 13.34 -2.13
N VAL A 120 -6.75 13.87 -3.33
CA VAL A 120 -7.11 15.26 -3.59
C VAL A 120 -8.63 15.38 -3.71
N ASP A 121 -9.21 16.33 -2.99
CA ASP A 121 -10.58 16.77 -3.24
C ASP A 121 -10.64 17.49 -4.59
N PRO A 122 -11.35 16.96 -5.61
CA PRO A 122 -11.41 17.56 -6.93
C PRO A 122 -12.05 18.95 -6.95
N LYS A 123 -12.82 19.33 -5.92
CA LYS A 123 -13.45 20.65 -5.84
C LYS A 123 -12.46 21.72 -5.40
N THR A 124 -11.62 21.41 -4.43
CA THR A 124 -10.70 22.39 -3.82
C THR A 124 -9.28 22.28 -4.34
N GLY A 125 -8.87 21.09 -4.80
CA GLY A 125 -7.47 20.77 -5.13
C GLY A 125 -6.58 20.58 -3.90
N LYS A 126 -7.17 20.44 -2.70
CA LYS A 126 -6.45 20.15 -1.46
C LYS A 126 -6.39 18.65 -1.23
N ALA A 127 -5.30 18.17 -0.65
CA ALA A 127 -5.19 16.76 -0.29
C ALA A 127 -5.80 16.50 1.10
N ASP A 128 -6.86 15.70 1.17
CA ASP A 128 -7.52 15.35 2.43
C ASP A 128 -6.87 14.13 3.10
N SER A 129 -6.28 13.23 2.29
CA SER A 129 -5.47 12.12 2.79
C SER A 129 -4.06 12.26 2.24
N ILE A 130 -3.09 12.37 3.14
CA ILE A 130 -1.69 12.62 2.87
C ILE A 130 -0.85 11.71 3.75
N GLN A 131 -0.09 10.83 3.12
CA GLN A 131 0.88 10.01 3.84
C GLN A 131 2.22 10.19 3.18
N TYR A 132 3.20 10.59 3.99
CA TYR A 132 4.57 10.73 3.55
C TYR A 132 5.44 9.83 4.43
N LEU A 133 6.02 8.83 3.78
CA LEU A 133 6.90 7.85 4.40
C LEU A 133 8.33 8.17 3.99
N THR A 134 9.22 8.18 4.97
CA THR A 134 10.62 8.53 4.80
C THR A 134 11.52 7.38 5.24
N GLU A 135 12.81 7.47 4.94
CA GLU A 135 13.81 6.50 5.39
C GLU A 135 13.46 5.05 5.04
N CYS A 136 12.81 4.83 3.89
CA CYS A 136 12.35 3.53 3.46
C CYS A 136 13.51 2.59 3.17
N GLN A 137 13.86 1.74 4.13
CA GLN A 137 14.96 0.80 4.02
C GLN A 137 14.46 -0.54 3.50
N ARG A 138 15.08 -1.03 2.42
CA ARG A 138 14.76 -2.34 1.86
C ARG A 138 15.01 -3.43 2.91
N ARG A 139 14.02 -4.29 3.10
CA ARG A 139 14.12 -5.53 3.85
C ARG A 139 14.04 -6.70 2.87
N GLU A 140 14.87 -7.71 3.09
CA GLU A 140 14.67 -9.01 2.49
C GLU A 140 13.56 -9.71 3.27
N THR A 141 12.41 -9.95 2.64
CA THR A 141 11.30 -10.65 3.31
C THR A 141 10.52 -11.50 2.31
N GLU A 142 10.30 -12.76 2.69
CA GLU A 142 9.34 -13.67 2.05
C GLU A 142 7.94 -13.34 2.61
N LEU A 143 6.94 -13.21 1.74
CA LEU A 143 5.58 -12.89 2.13
C LEU A 143 4.82 -14.20 2.34
N GLU A 144 4.65 -14.62 3.60
CA GLU A 144 3.71 -15.70 3.92
C GLU A 144 2.30 -15.16 3.83
N LEU A 145 1.59 -15.51 2.74
CA LEU A 145 0.17 -15.22 2.61
C LEU A 145 -0.58 -16.09 3.63
N HIS A 146 -1.06 -15.50 4.73
CA HIS A 146 -2.03 -16.19 5.59
C HIS A 146 -3.33 -16.37 4.82
N SER A 147 -3.47 -17.52 4.18
CA SER A 147 -4.74 -17.99 3.63
C SER A 147 -5.71 -18.16 4.80
N HIS A 148 -6.69 -17.26 4.91
CA HIS A 148 -7.89 -17.52 5.69
C HIS A 148 -8.55 -18.78 5.15
N LYS A 149 -8.40 -19.88 5.88
CA LYS A 149 -9.22 -21.07 5.71
C LYS A 149 -10.30 -21.04 6.79
N ASP A 150 -11.17 -20.04 6.71
CA ASP A 150 -12.52 -20.20 7.25
C ASP A 150 -13.34 -20.92 6.18
N HIS A 151 -13.76 -22.15 6.49
CA HIS A 151 -15.14 -22.60 6.32
C HIS A 151 -15.32 -24.04 6.85
N ASN A 152 -16.07 -24.10 7.95
CA ASN A 152 -17.21 -24.96 8.27
C ASN A 152 -17.10 -26.50 8.35
N HIS A 153 -17.73 -26.96 9.45
CA HIS A 153 -18.53 -28.17 9.66
C HIS A 153 -17.88 -29.52 9.33
N ASP A 154 -17.78 -30.38 10.33
CA ASP A 154 -18.81 -31.42 10.49
C ASP A 154 -18.85 -31.94 11.93
N ASP A 155 -20.06 -32.24 12.35
CA ASP A 155 -20.44 -32.94 13.57
C ASP A 155 -19.75 -34.30 13.67
N ASP A 156 -19.44 -34.75 14.89
CA ASP A 156 -19.47 -36.17 15.22
C ASP A 156 -19.74 -36.33 16.72
N ASP A 157 -21.03 -36.27 17.01
CA ASP A 157 -21.66 -37.02 18.08
C ASP A 157 -21.52 -38.51 17.73
N HIS A 158 -20.92 -39.34 18.59
CA HIS A 158 -21.42 -40.67 18.99
C HIS A 158 -20.39 -41.44 19.83
N ASN A 159 -20.76 -41.59 21.10
CA ASN A 159 -20.26 -42.56 22.08
C ASN A 159 -20.65 -44.00 21.66
N PRO A 160 -19.86 -45.03 22.04
CA PRO A 160 -20.17 -45.75 23.28
C PRO A 160 -18.98 -45.99 24.22
#